data_AF-Q3SNL6-F1
#
_entry.id   AF-Q3SNL6-F1
#
_cell.length_a   1.000
_cell.length_b   1.000
_cell.length_c   1.000
_cell.angle_alpha   90.00
_cell.angle_beta   90.00
_cell.angle_gamma   90.00
#
_symmetry.space_group_name_H-M   'P 1'
#
loop_
_entity.id
_entity.type
_entity.pdbx_description
1 polymer ?
#
loop_
_entity_poly.entity_id
_entity_poly.type
_entity_poly.pdbx_seq_one_letter_code
_entity_poly.pdbx_strand_id
1 'polypeptide(L)'
;MAEQNGYLAELAKLREADSQAYLKQWIVWLAVGSAAGAVALLSLAAQSGNPNYAIRFLLPSLWAFAAGVIFAGASIALLSKKLGAMAEHFVHAYNRAQMEIKIAETPEVFASPQHLADGANAARNKLISEQHKAHAFAEKAWVSQTLWSRMWTGCVIVSATRFIFGIVWPLIQLSLGRTLIP
;
A
#
# COMPACT_ATOMS: atom_id res chain seq x y z
N MET A 1 22.05 23.52 17.14
CA MET A 1 22.11 22.36 16.21
C MET A 1 21.18 21.21 16.61
N ALA A 2 21.10 20.81 17.88
CA ALA A 2 20.17 19.75 18.31
C ALA A 2 18.67 20.10 18.13
N GLU A 3 18.27 21.35 18.39
CA GLU A 3 16.89 21.84 18.18
C GLU A 3 16.45 21.83 16.71
N GLN A 4 17.36 22.21 15.80
CA GLN A 4 17.09 22.27 14.36
C GLN A 4 16.89 20.87 13.76
N ASN A 5 17.59 19.87 14.30
CA ASN A 5 17.42 18.46 13.92
C ASN A 5 16.09 17.88 14.46
N GLY A 6 15.62 18.32 15.62
CA GLY A 6 14.31 17.94 16.17
C GLY A 6 13.15 18.44 15.30
N TYR A 7 13.20 19.71 14.89
CA TYR A 7 12.18 20.32 14.03
C TYR A 7 12.08 19.65 12.65
N LEU A 8 13.21 19.31 12.03
CA LEU A 8 13.22 18.60 10.74
C LEU A 8 12.66 17.17 10.84
N ALA A 9 12.93 16.47 11.94
CA ALA A 9 12.39 15.13 12.18
C ALA A 9 10.87 15.16 12.42
N GLU A 10 10.37 16.20 13.09
CA GLU A 10 8.94 16.41 13.31
C GLU A 10 8.21 16.76 12.01
N LEU A 11 8.78 17.65 11.20
CA LEU A 11 8.27 17.96 9.85
C LEU A 11 8.23 16.73 8.94
N ALA A 12 9.24 15.87 9.00
CA ALA A 12 9.28 14.63 8.23
C ALA A 12 8.13 13.69 8.60
N LYS A 13 7.85 13.52 9.91
CA LYS A 13 6.73 12.71 10.41
C LYS A 13 5.37 13.27 10.00
N LEU A 14 5.18 14.59 10.11
CA LEU A 14 3.95 15.26 9.70
C LEU A 14 3.70 15.08 8.20
N ARG A 15 4.73 15.29 7.37
CA ARG A 15 4.64 15.11 5.92
C ARG A 15 4.33 13.67 5.52
N GLU A 16 4.89 12.70 6.23
CA GLU A 16 4.62 11.29 5.98
C GLU A 16 3.16 10.92 6.33
N ALA A 17 2.65 11.40 7.46
CA ALA A 17 1.25 11.23 7.86
C ALA A 17 0.30 11.87 6.84
N ASP A 18 0.58 13.11 6.42
CA ASP A 18 -0.21 13.82 5.42
C ASP A 18 -0.21 13.09 4.08
N SER A 19 0.95 12.61 3.62
CA SER A 19 1.06 11.88 2.35
C SER A 19 0.20 10.62 2.32
N GLN A 20 0.12 9.90 3.45
CA GLN A 20 -0.72 8.72 3.57
C GLN A 20 -2.21 9.06 3.60
N ALA A 21 -2.57 10.19 4.22
CA ALA A 21 -3.94 10.70 4.20
C ALA A 21 -4.38 11.07 2.78
N TYR A 22 -3.55 11.82 2.04
CA TYR A 22 -3.81 12.18 0.64
C TYR A 22 -3.96 10.96 -0.26
N LEU A 23 -3.11 9.94 -0.10
CA LEU A 23 -3.21 8.70 -0.88
C LEU A 23 -4.52 7.95 -0.64
N LYS A 24 -4.94 7.82 0.63
CA LYS A 24 -6.23 7.22 0.97
C LYS A 24 -7.39 8.03 0.38
N GLN A 25 -7.33 9.35 0.53
CA GLN A 25 -8.34 10.25 0.01
C GLN A 25 -8.45 10.12 -1.51
N TRP A 26 -7.34 10.10 -2.24
CA TRP A 26 -7.31 9.89 -3.69
C TRP A 26 -7.99 8.59 -4.14
N ILE A 27 -7.72 7.47 -3.46
CA ILE A 27 -8.37 6.18 -3.75
C ILE A 27 -9.88 6.25 -3.50
N VAL A 28 -10.30 6.90 -2.41
CA VAL A 28 -11.72 7.12 -2.12
C VAL A 28 -12.37 7.97 -3.22
N TRP A 29 -11.72 9.04 -3.67
CA TRP A 29 -12.19 9.85 -4.80
C TRP A 29 -12.31 9.05 -6.09
N LEU A 30 -11.36 8.14 -6.38
CA LEU A 30 -11.47 7.24 -7.53
C LEU A 30 -12.69 6.31 -7.43
N ALA A 31 -12.96 5.77 -6.24
CA ALA A 31 -14.13 4.93 -6.01
C ALA A 31 -15.44 5.73 -6.16
N VAL A 32 -15.52 6.91 -5.52
CA VAL A 32 -16.68 7.80 -5.60
C VAL A 32 -16.91 8.27 -7.03
N GLY A 33 -15.86 8.71 -7.72
CA GLY A 33 -15.93 9.15 -9.11
C GLY A 33 -16.39 8.03 -10.05
N SER A 34 -15.90 6.81 -9.85
CA SER A 34 -16.34 5.64 -10.63
C SER A 34 -17.81 5.30 -10.39
N ALA A 35 -18.26 5.33 -9.13
CA ALA A 35 -19.65 5.09 -8.79
C ALA A 35 -20.57 6.19 -9.36
N ALA A 36 -20.18 7.46 -9.23
CA ALA A 36 -20.90 8.59 -9.79
C ALA A 36 -20.98 8.51 -11.32
N GLY A 37 -19.89 8.12 -11.99
CA GLY A 37 -19.86 7.90 -13.44
C GLY A 37 -20.83 6.80 -13.88
N ALA A 38 -20.87 5.67 -13.17
CA ALA A 38 -21.82 4.60 -13.45
C ALA A 38 -23.28 5.06 -13.28
N VAL A 39 -23.59 5.80 -12.19
CA VAL A 39 -24.92 6.35 -11.93
C VAL A 39 -25.32 7.36 -13.01
N ALA A 40 -24.39 8.23 -13.44
CA ALA A 40 -24.64 9.19 -14.51
C ALA A 40 -24.97 8.49 -15.84
N LEU A 41 -24.23 7.42 -16.18
CA LEU A 41 -24.51 6.61 -17.38
C LEU A 41 -25.88 5.91 -17.32
N LEU A 42 -26.24 5.36 -16.15
CA LEU A 42 -27.56 4.74 -15.96
C LEU A 42 -28.68 5.78 -16.07
N SER A 43 -28.49 6.98 -15.50
CA SER A 43 -29.44 8.09 -15.62
C SER A 43 -29.60 8.54 -17.09
N LEU A 44 -28.50 8.64 -17.83
CA LEU A 44 -28.53 8.94 -19.26
C LEU A 44 -29.28 7.85 -20.06
N ALA A 45 -29.04 6.58 -19.75
CA ALA A 45 -29.74 5.48 -20.40
C ALA A 45 -31.26 5.52 -20.13
N ALA A 46 -31.66 5.83 -18.89
CA ALA A 46 -33.08 5.93 -18.51
C ALA A 46 -33.81 7.07 -19.23
N GLN A 47 -33.13 8.16 -19.56
CA GLN A 47 -33.69 9.30 -20.28
C GLN A 47 -33.68 9.13 -21.82
N SER A 48 -33.08 8.06 -22.34
CA SER A 48 -33.02 7.82 -23.78
C SER A 48 -34.35 7.29 -24.33
N GLY A 49 -34.62 7.54 -25.62
CA GLY A 49 -35.82 7.06 -26.30
C GLY A 49 -35.94 5.53 -26.38
N ASN A 50 -34.82 4.79 -26.21
CA ASN A 50 -34.81 3.34 -26.07
C ASN A 50 -33.81 2.91 -24.97
N PRO A 51 -34.26 2.83 -23.70
CA PRO A 51 -33.40 2.53 -22.56
C PRO A 51 -32.67 1.19 -22.68
N ASN A 52 -33.32 0.17 -23.26
CA ASN A 52 -32.72 -1.15 -23.43
C ASN A 52 -31.52 -1.13 -24.38
N TYR A 53 -31.63 -0.35 -25.47
CA TYR A 53 -30.53 -0.17 -26.41
C TYR A 53 -29.39 0.64 -25.79
N ALA A 54 -29.70 1.75 -25.11
CA ALA A 54 -28.71 2.58 -24.43
C ALA A 54 -27.95 1.83 -23.33
N ILE A 55 -28.63 0.99 -22.53
CA ILE A 55 -27.97 0.15 -21.51
C ILE A 55 -27.00 -0.84 -22.16
N ARG A 56 -27.41 -1.53 -23.24
CA ARG A 56 -26.53 -2.47 -23.95
C ARG A 56 -25.29 -1.78 -24.52
N PHE A 57 -25.46 -0.57 -25.04
CA PHE A 57 -24.38 0.27 -25.54
C PHE A 57 -23.41 0.71 -24.43
N LEU A 58 -23.93 1.11 -23.27
CA LEU A 58 -23.14 1.57 -22.10
C LEU A 58 -22.60 0.44 -21.23
N LEU A 59 -23.02 -0.80 -21.47
CA LEU A 59 -22.66 -1.97 -20.66
C LEU A 59 -21.14 -2.14 -20.47
N PRO A 60 -20.28 -1.97 -21.49
CA PRO A 60 -18.82 -2.05 -21.31
C PRO A 60 -18.29 -1.02 -20.32
N SER A 61 -18.84 0.19 -20.33
CA SER A 61 -18.45 1.26 -19.38
C SER A 61 -18.93 0.98 -17.97
N LEU A 62 -20.16 0.47 -17.81
CA LEU A 62 -20.68 0.09 -16.50
C LEU A 62 -19.82 -1.01 -15.85
N TRP A 63 -19.42 -2.01 -16.63
CA TRP A 63 -18.47 -3.03 -16.18
C TRP A 63 -17.10 -2.45 -15.82
N ALA A 64 -16.61 -1.50 -16.61
CA ALA A 64 -15.35 -0.82 -16.31
C ALA A 64 -15.43 -0.04 -15.00
N PHE A 65 -16.49 0.75 -14.77
CA PHE A 65 -16.68 1.47 -13.52
C PHE A 65 -16.84 0.52 -12.32
N ALA A 66 -17.60 -0.57 -12.45
CA ALA A 66 -17.75 -1.57 -11.40
C ALA A 66 -16.41 -2.21 -11.02
N ALA A 67 -15.62 -2.63 -12.02
CA ALA A 67 -14.26 -3.11 -11.79
C ALA A 67 -13.39 -2.03 -11.13
N GLY A 68 -13.49 -0.77 -11.58
CA GLY A 68 -12.79 0.37 -11.01
C GLY A 68 -13.03 0.53 -9.50
N VAL A 69 -14.29 0.44 -9.07
CA VAL A 69 -14.69 0.50 -7.65
C VAL A 69 -14.14 -0.69 -6.85
N ILE A 70 -14.25 -1.91 -7.38
CA ILE A 70 -13.76 -3.12 -6.71
C ILE A 70 -12.24 -3.03 -6.48
N PHE A 71 -11.48 -2.65 -7.50
CA PHE A 71 -10.02 -2.51 -7.39
C PHE A 71 -9.61 -1.33 -6.50
N ALA A 72 -10.36 -0.23 -6.48
CA ALA A 72 -10.15 0.86 -5.53
C ALA A 72 -10.35 0.37 -4.09
N GLY A 73 -11.44 -0.34 -3.82
CA GLY A 73 -11.71 -0.93 -2.50
C GLY A 73 -10.62 -1.93 -2.06
N ALA A 74 -10.22 -2.84 -2.95
CA ALA A 74 -9.14 -3.79 -2.69
C ALA A 74 -7.80 -3.08 -2.38
N SER A 75 -7.52 -1.96 -3.05
CA SER A 75 -6.30 -1.19 -2.79
C SER A 75 -6.26 -0.62 -1.37
N ILE A 76 -7.39 -0.27 -0.75
CA ILE A 76 -7.42 0.20 0.64
C ILE A 76 -6.98 -0.92 1.60
N ALA A 77 -7.48 -2.14 1.39
CA ALA A 77 -7.08 -3.30 2.20
C ALA A 77 -5.59 -3.64 2.03
N LEU A 78 -5.09 -3.61 0.80
CA LEU A 78 -3.67 -3.86 0.50
C LEU A 78 -2.75 -2.77 1.09
N LEU A 79 -3.21 -1.52 1.11
CA LEU A 79 -2.49 -0.42 1.74
C LEU A 79 -2.31 -0.67 3.25
N SER A 80 -3.35 -1.17 3.93
CA SER A 80 -3.24 -1.54 5.35
C SER A 80 -2.20 -2.65 5.58
N LYS A 81 -2.20 -3.70 4.75
CA LYS A 81 -1.20 -4.79 4.83
C LYS A 81 0.22 -4.29 4.57
N LYS A 82 0.41 -3.42 3.59
CA LYS A 82 1.69 -2.77 3.29
C LYS A 82 2.21 -1.98 4.51
N LEU A 83 1.36 -1.16 5.12
CA LEU A 83 1.72 -0.34 6.27
C LEU A 83 2.05 -1.20 7.50
N GLY A 84 1.30 -2.28 7.73
CA GLY A 84 1.58 -3.24 8.80
C GLY A 84 2.96 -3.89 8.65
N ALA A 85 3.28 -4.40 7.46
CA ALA A 85 4.59 -5.01 7.19
C ALA A 85 5.75 -4.00 7.30
N MET A 86 5.52 -2.75 6.89
CA MET A 86 6.50 -1.66 7.05
C MET A 86 6.76 -1.35 8.53
N ALA A 87 5.71 -1.29 9.36
CA ALA A 87 5.84 -1.08 10.79
C ALA A 87 6.61 -2.23 11.47
N GLU A 88 6.28 -3.49 11.13
CA GLU A 88 7.00 -4.68 11.62
C GLU A 88 8.50 -4.61 11.29
N HIS A 89 8.84 -4.25 10.05
CA HIS A 89 10.22 -4.08 9.63
C HIS A 89 10.96 -3.08 10.52
N PHE A 90 10.39 -1.88 10.74
CA PHE A 90 11.04 -0.85 11.56
C PHE A 90 11.18 -1.24 13.02
N VAL A 91 10.18 -1.91 13.61
CA VAL A 91 10.26 -2.40 14.99
C VAL A 91 11.40 -3.41 15.14
N HIS A 92 11.50 -4.38 14.22
CA HIS A 92 12.56 -5.38 14.27
C HIS A 92 13.94 -4.81 13.93
N ALA A 93 14.03 -3.86 13.01
CA ALA A 93 15.27 -3.16 12.68
C ALA A 93 15.77 -2.33 13.87
N TYR A 94 14.87 -1.64 14.57
CA TYR A 94 15.19 -0.90 15.79
C TYR A 94 15.68 -1.84 16.90
N ASN A 95 14.97 -2.94 17.15
CA ASN A 95 15.37 -3.93 18.15
C ASN A 95 16.75 -4.54 17.82
N ARG A 96 17.03 -4.80 16.54
CA ARG A 96 18.35 -5.24 16.08
C ARG A 96 19.45 -4.24 16.45
N ALA A 97 19.23 -2.95 16.19
CA ALA A 97 20.18 -1.89 16.52
C ALA A 97 20.40 -1.75 18.03
N GLN A 98 19.33 -1.85 18.83
CA GLN A 98 19.44 -1.83 20.30
C GLN A 98 20.21 -3.04 20.84
N MET A 99 20.02 -4.22 20.24
CA MET A 99 20.80 -5.41 20.62
C MET A 99 22.27 -5.28 20.22
N GLU A 100 22.57 -4.67 19.07
CA GLU A 100 23.94 -4.40 18.63
C GLU A 100 24.71 -3.52 19.63
N ILE A 101 24.06 -2.47 20.15
CA ILE A 101 24.62 -1.62 21.20
C ILE A 101 24.94 -2.45 22.45
N LYS A 102 24.00 -3.27 22.91
CA LYS A 102 24.20 -4.13 24.10
C LYS A 102 25.30 -5.18 23.91
N ILE A 103 25.44 -5.74 22.71
CA ILE A 103 26.50 -6.68 22.37
C ILE A 103 27.85 -5.98 22.39
N ALA A 104 27.94 -4.76 21.88
CA ALA A 104 29.15 -3.96 21.94
C ALA A 104 29.56 -3.59 23.38
N GLU A 105 28.58 -3.35 24.25
CA GLU A 105 28.78 -3.09 25.69
C GLU A 105 29.17 -4.36 26.49
N THR A 106 28.95 -5.56 25.94
CA THR A 106 29.27 -6.84 26.60
C THR A 106 30.50 -7.47 25.92
N PRO A 107 31.73 -7.18 26.40
CA PRO A 107 32.94 -7.72 25.78
C PRO A 107 33.01 -9.24 25.91
N GLU A 108 33.65 -9.86 24.92
CA GLU A 108 33.85 -11.32 24.90
C GLU A 108 34.93 -11.73 25.90
N VAL A 109 34.62 -12.74 26.72
CA VAL A 109 35.55 -13.31 27.69
C VAL A 109 36.33 -14.44 27.03
N PHE A 110 37.66 -14.31 26.97
CA PHE A 110 38.55 -15.36 26.50
C PHE A 110 39.13 -16.11 27.70
N ALA A 111 38.76 -17.39 27.84
CA ALA A 111 39.25 -18.25 28.92
C ALA A 111 39.65 -19.64 28.38
N SER A 112 40.65 -20.24 29.02
CA SER A 112 40.99 -21.65 28.86
C SER A 112 40.83 -22.34 30.21
N PRO A 113 40.11 -23.46 30.32
CA PRO A 113 39.43 -24.22 29.26
C PRO A 113 38.16 -23.56 28.68
N GLN A 114 37.83 -23.92 27.43
CA GLN A 114 36.81 -23.27 26.59
C GLN A 114 35.39 -23.24 27.21
N HIS A 115 35.02 -24.26 27.99
CA HIS A 115 33.71 -24.32 28.65
C HIS A 115 33.47 -23.16 29.65
N LEU A 116 34.52 -22.60 30.24
CA LEU A 116 34.42 -21.43 31.14
C LEU A 116 34.15 -20.16 30.34
N ALA A 117 34.73 -20.05 29.14
CA ALA A 117 34.44 -18.95 28.21
C ALA A 117 33.00 -19.03 27.70
N ASP A 118 32.51 -20.23 27.36
CA ASP A 118 31.14 -20.42 26.89
C ASP A 118 30.10 -20.07 27.95
N GLY A 119 30.35 -20.44 29.21
CA GLY A 119 29.50 -20.06 30.34
C GLY A 119 29.46 -18.55 30.59
N ALA A 120 30.61 -17.89 30.55
CA ALA A 120 30.71 -16.43 30.72
C ALA A 120 30.09 -15.66 29.55
N ASN A 121 30.22 -16.17 28.31
CA ASN A 121 29.69 -15.56 27.10
C ASN A 121 28.25 -15.96 26.79
N ALA A 122 27.60 -16.83 27.57
CA ALA A 122 26.26 -17.34 27.29
C ALA A 122 25.22 -16.21 27.10
N ALA A 123 25.28 -15.17 27.94
CA ALA A 123 24.40 -14.00 27.82
C ALA A 123 24.64 -13.22 26.52
N ARG A 124 25.90 -13.02 26.14
CA ARG A 124 26.29 -12.37 24.87
C ARG A 124 25.85 -13.20 23.67
N ASN A 125 26.07 -14.51 23.69
CA ASN A 125 25.65 -15.43 22.64
C ASN A 125 24.12 -15.45 22.46
N LYS A 126 23.37 -15.33 23.57
CA LYS A 126 21.91 -15.16 23.51
C LYS A 126 21.51 -13.85 22.83
N LEU A 127 22.15 -12.73 23.16
CA LEU A 127 21.91 -11.44 22.49
C LEU A 127 22.21 -11.52 20.98
N ILE A 128 23.32 -12.14 20.60
CA ILE A 128 23.67 -12.36 19.18
C ILE A 128 22.60 -13.21 18.47
N SER A 129 22.14 -14.28 19.12
CA SER A 129 21.05 -15.12 18.58
C SER A 129 19.76 -14.33 18.39
N GLU A 130 19.37 -13.51 19.37
CA GLU A 130 18.17 -12.66 19.28
C GLU A 130 18.31 -11.57 18.22
N GLN A 131 19.50 -10.99 18.06
CA GLN A 131 19.82 -10.03 17.01
C GLN A 131 19.63 -10.65 15.62
N HIS A 132 20.14 -11.87 15.40
CA HIS A 132 19.96 -12.60 14.14
C HIS A 132 18.48 -12.92 13.87
N LYS A 133 17.72 -13.32 14.89
CA LYS A 133 16.27 -13.54 14.77
C LYS A 133 15.56 -12.25 14.36
N ALA A 134 15.84 -11.13 15.04
CA ALA A 134 15.26 -9.83 14.70
C ALA A 134 15.61 -9.40 13.28
N HIS A 135 16.84 -9.64 12.83
CA HIS A 135 17.22 -9.40 11.44
C HIS A 135 16.40 -10.24 10.45
N ALA A 136 16.24 -11.54 10.70
CA ALA A 136 15.43 -12.43 9.86
C ALA A 136 13.97 -12.00 9.80
N PHE A 137 13.39 -11.56 10.93
CA PHE A 137 12.02 -11.01 10.95
C PHE A 137 11.91 -9.70 10.19
N ALA A 138 12.87 -8.78 10.36
CA ALA A 138 12.90 -7.52 9.62
C ALA A 138 12.96 -7.75 8.10
N GLU A 139 13.78 -8.69 7.65
CA GLU A 139 13.91 -9.03 6.24
C GLU A 139 12.62 -9.65 5.68
N LYS A 140 12.02 -10.58 6.41
CA LYS A 140 10.73 -11.17 6.03
C LYS A 140 9.64 -10.10 5.92
N ALA A 141 9.59 -9.17 6.87
CA ALA A 141 8.65 -8.05 6.85
C ALA A 141 8.90 -7.12 5.65
N TRP A 142 10.17 -6.89 5.28
CA TRP A 142 10.55 -6.11 4.11
C TRP A 142 10.08 -6.75 2.78
N VAL A 143 10.29 -8.05 2.64
CA VAL A 143 9.81 -8.81 1.46
C VAL A 143 8.28 -8.75 1.36
N SER A 144 7.59 -8.93 2.50
CA SER A 144 6.13 -8.81 2.60
C SER A 144 5.67 -7.41 2.20
N GLN A 145 6.29 -6.35 2.74
CA GLN A 145 6.02 -4.96 2.39
C GLN A 145 6.17 -4.72 0.88
N THR A 146 7.23 -5.27 0.27
CA THR A 146 7.49 -5.12 -1.17
C THR A 146 6.40 -5.77 -2.00
N LEU A 147 5.99 -6.99 -1.63
CA LEU A 147 4.89 -7.70 -2.28
C LEU A 147 3.58 -6.91 -2.20
N TRP A 148 3.19 -6.47 -1.00
CA TRP A 148 1.97 -5.70 -0.80
C TRP A 148 2.01 -4.36 -1.52
N SER A 149 3.18 -3.71 -1.59
CA SER A 149 3.35 -2.48 -2.35
C SER A 149 3.11 -2.70 -3.84
N ARG A 150 3.66 -3.77 -4.43
CA ARG A 150 3.43 -4.12 -5.84
C ARG A 150 1.96 -4.44 -6.12
N MET A 151 1.31 -5.25 -5.28
CA MET A 151 -0.11 -5.57 -5.42
C MET A 151 -0.98 -4.32 -5.31
N TRP A 152 -0.69 -3.47 -4.31
CA TRP A 152 -1.39 -2.19 -4.12
C TRP A 152 -1.28 -1.30 -5.36
N THR A 153 -0.07 -1.09 -5.87
CA THR A 153 0.16 -0.28 -7.08
C THR A 153 -0.59 -0.87 -8.28
N GLY A 154 -0.57 -2.19 -8.45
CA GLY A 154 -1.33 -2.87 -9.49
C GLY A 154 -2.83 -2.58 -9.41
N CYS A 155 -3.43 -2.69 -8.21
CA CYS A 155 -4.84 -2.38 -8.01
C CYS A 155 -5.18 -0.92 -8.34
N VAL A 156 -4.34 0.04 -7.92
CA VAL A 156 -4.55 1.46 -8.21
C VAL A 156 -4.48 1.73 -9.72
N ILE A 157 -3.49 1.17 -10.42
CA ILE A 157 -3.35 1.32 -11.88
C ILE A 157 -4.56 0.75 -12.61
N VAL A 158 -4.99 -0.46 -12.24
CA VAL A 158 -6.17 -1.09 -12.84
C VAL A 158 -7.41 -0.24 -12.57
N SER A 159 -7.61 0.23 -11.35
CA SER A 159 -8.74 1.09 -11.00
C SER A 159 -8.77 2.37 -11.84
N ALA A 160 -7.64 3.08 -11.93
CA ALA A 160 -7.53 4.31 -12.71
C ALA A 160 -7.76 4.06 -14.21
N THR A 161 -7.19 2.99 -14.77
CA THR A 161 -7.36 2.65 -16.19
C THR A 161 -8.80 2.29 -16.51
N ARG A 162 -9.48 1.58 -15.60
CA ARG A 162 -10.89 1.23 -15.75
C ARG A 162 -11.81 2.43 -15.65
N PHE A 163 -11.51 3.38 -14.76
CA PHE A 163 -12.20 4.67 -14.70
C PHE A 163 -12.07 5.44 -16.02
N ILE A 164 -10.84 5.58 -16.55
CA ILE A 164 -10.58 6.24 -17.84
C ILE A 164 -11.35 5.53 -18.97
N PHE A 165 -11.27 4.20 -19.05
CA PHE A 165 -11.98 3.44 -20.07
C PHE A 165 -13.50 3.61 -19.98
N GLY A 166 -14.06 3.63 -18.76
CA GLY A 166 -15.48 3.85 -18.53
C GLY A 166 -15.98 5.17 -19.11
N ILE A 167 -15.16 6.21 -19.07
CA ILE A 167 -15.43 7.54 -19.65
C ILE A 167 -15.15 7.58 -21.15
N VAL A 168 -14.01 7.05 -21.60
CA VAL A 168 -13.55 7.19 -22.98
C VAL A 168 -14.38 6.35 -23.95
N TRP A 169 -14.81 5.15 -23.55
CA TRP A 169 -15.59 4.26 -24.41
C TRP A 169 -16.85 4.92 -25.00
N PRO A 170 -17.77 5.51 -24.22
CA PRO A 170 -18.99 6.12 -24.77
C PRO A 170 -18.66 7.34 -25.61
N LEU A 171 -17.62 8.11 -25.25
CA LEU A 171 -17.17 9.27 -26.02
C LEU A 171 -16.68 8.88 -27.42
N ILE A 172 -15.89 7.81 -27.53
CA ILE A 172 -15.44 7.28 -28.83
C ILE A 172 -16.63 6.84 -29.68
N GLN A 173 -17.58 6.14 -29.08
CA GLN A 173 -18.74 5.65 -29.82
C GLN A 173 -19.62 6.81 -30.33
N LEU A 174 -19.81 7.85 -29.52
CA LEU A 174 -20.52 9.08 -29.92
C LEU A 174 -19.77 9.84 -31.02
N SER A 175 -18.43 9.90 -30.96
CA SER A 175 -17.63 10.62 -31.98
C SER A 175 -17.56 9.89 -33.32
N LEU A 176 -17.67 8.56 -33.33
CA LEU A 176 -17.75 7.74 -34.54
C LEU A 176 -19.16 7.71 -35.17
N GLY A 177 -20.08 8.56 -34.69
CA GLY A 177 -21.42 8.71 -35.26
C GLY A 177 -22.43 7.66 -34.80
N ARG A 178 -22.11 6.84 -33.79
CA ARG A 178 -23.14 6.00 -33.15
C ARG A 178 -23.99 6.84 -32.21
N THR A 179 -25.30 6.84 -32.43
CA THR A 179 -26.26 7.55 -31.60
C THR A 179 -26.76 6.66 -30.45
N LEU A 180 -27.07 7.29 -29.31
CA LEU A 180 -27.76 6.64 -28.17
C LEU A 180 -29.21 6.25 -28.49
N ILE A 181 -29.71 6.70 -29.63
CA ILE A 181 -31.02 6.42 -30.20
C ILE A 181 -30.76 5.61 -31.48
N PRO A 182 -31.43 4.46 -31.69
CA PRO A 182 -31.21 3.60 -32.86
C PRO A 182 -31.53 4.31 -34.19
#